data_AF-A0A950ZU82-F1
#
_entry.id   AF-A0A950ZU82-F1
#
_cell.length_a   1.000
_cell.length_b   1.000
_cell.length_c   1.000
_cell.angle_alpha   90.00
_cell.angle_beta   90.00
_cell.angle_gamma   90.00
#
_symmetry.space_group_name_H-M   'P 1'
#
loop_
_entity.id
_entity.type
_entity.pdbx_description
1 polymer ?
#
loop_
_entity_poly.entity_id
_entity_poly.type
_entity_poly.pdbx_seq_one_letter_code
_entity_poly.pdbx_strand_id
1 'polypeptide(L)'
;AENVMREKIAYYGHAFSPLILSRLGLTRADFDPIQGVLRTRSLASAAELVTPRMLQIGVVGTSRDLLPRLDQLVAQGATHLSFGPPLGPDLFEAINILGREVLPHFK
;
A
#
# COMPACT_ATOMS: atom_id res chain seq x y z
N ALA A 1 6.05 9.21 1.13
CA ALA A 1 4.96 8.19 1.11
C ALA A 1 5.50 6.78 0.90
N GLU A 2 6.49 6.57 0.01
CA GLU A 2 7.00 5.23 -0.28
C GLU A 2 7.62 4.54 0.94
N ASN A 3 8.46 5.21 1.73
CA ASN A 3 9.13 4.59 2.89
C ASN A 3 8.15 4.00 3.91
N VAL A 4 7.10 4.76 4.29
CA VAL A 4 6.08 4.26 5.23
C VAL A 4 5.27 3.09 4.64
N MET A 5 5.12 3.03 3.30
CA MET A 5 4.52 1.88 2.63
C MET A 5 5.45 0.67 2.65
N ARG A 6 6.75 0.86 2.41
CA ARG A 6 7.77 -0.20 2.51
C ARG A 6 7.79 -0.81 3.89
N GLU A 7 7.79 0.00 4.95
CA GLU A 7 7.69 -0.50 6.32
C GLU A 7 6.41 -1.31 6.55
N LYS A 8 5.27 -0.83 6.06
CA LYS A 8 4.00 -1.55 6.21
C LYS A 8 4.00 -2.89 5.49
N ILE A 9 4.54 -2.93 4.27
CA ILE A 9 4.67 -4.15 3.46
C ILE A 9 5.71 -5.09 4.07
N ALA A 10 6.81 -4.58 4.62
CA ALA A 10 7.77 -5.42 5.33
C ALA A 10 7.11 -6.14 6.50
N TYR A 11 6.32 -5.40 7.29
CA TYR A 11 5.66 -5.93 8.48
C TYR A 11 4.52 -6.91 8.15
N TYR A 12 3.62 -6.58 7.20
CA TYR A 12 2.41 -7.36 6.93
C TYR A 12 2.36 -8.09 5.58
N GLY A 13 3.36 -7.91 4.71
CA GLY A 13 3.36 -8.45 3.33
C GLY A 13 3.14 -9.96 3.24
N HIS A 14 3.72 -10.71 4.17
CA HIS A 14 3.57 -12.16 4.28
C HIS A 14 2.14 -12.62 4.61
N ALA A 15 1.32 -11.73 5.18
CA ALA A 15 -0.04 -12.04 5.63
C ALA A 15 -1.10 -11.87 4.52
N PHE A 16 -0.74 -11.31 3.35
CA PHE A 16 -1.67 -11.18 2.24
C PHE A 16 -2.14 -12.56 1.72
N SER A 17 -3.34 -12.58 1.14
CA SER A 17 -3.91 -13.79 0.58
C SER A 17 -3.12 -14.24 -0.66
N PRO A 18 -2.98 -15.56 -0.91
CA PRO A 18 -2.30 -16.07 -2.11
C PRO A 18 -2.88 -15.52 -3.42
N LEU A 19 -4.19 -15.23 -3.45
CA LEU A 19 -4.86 -14.64 -4.61
C LEU A 19 -4.32 -13.24 -4.93
N ILE A 20 -4.11 -12.39 -3.93
CA ILE A 20 -3.57 -11.03 -4.15
C ILE A 20 -2.11 -11.12 -4.60
N LEU A 21 -1.32 -11.96 -3.93
CA LEU A 21 0.10 -12.12 -4.24
C LEU A 21 0.30 -12.67 -5.66
N SER A 22 -0.47 -13.69 -6.07
CA SER A 22 -0.35 -14.29 -7.40
C SER A 22 -0.72 -13.34 -8.54
N ARG A 23 -1.66 -12.41 -8.35
CA ARG A 23 -1.93 -11.33 -9.32
C ARG A 23 -0.72 -10.41 -9.53
N LEU A 24 0.13 -10.33 -8.51
CA LEU A 24 1.40 -9.63 -8.56
C LEU A 24 2.58 -10.58 -8.90
N GLY A 25 2.34 -11.84 -9.27
CA GLY A 25 3.43 -12.79 -9.51
C GLY A 25 4.33 -12.99 -8.29
N LEU A 26 3.79 -12.77 -7.09
CA LEU A 26 4.45 -12.97 -5.81
C LEU A 26 3.84 -14.19 -5.11
N THR A 27 4.60 -14.71 -4.17
CA THR A 27 4.26 -15.77 -3.25
C THR A 27 4.59 -15.32 -1.83
N ARG A 28 4.16 -16.09 -0.82
CA ARG A 28 4.58 -15.82 0.56
C ARG A 28 6.08 -16.00 0.76
N ALA A 29 6.69 -16.94 0.02
CA ALA A 29 8.11 -17.24 0.11
C ALA A 29 8.99 -16.04 -0.28
N ASP A 30 8.51 -15.17 -1.17
CA ASP A 30 9.21 -13.94 -1.53
C ASP A 30 9.41 -12.99 -0.33
N PHE A 31 8.61 -13.13 0.73
CA PHE A 31 8.72 -12.35 1.96
C PHE A 31 9.59 -13.02 3.04
N ASP A 32 10.06 -14.25 2.85
CA ASP A 32 10.85 -14.97 3.84
C ASP A 32 12.15 -14.23 4.22
N PRO A 33 12.92 -13.63 3.29
CA PRO A 33 14.10 -12.84 3.64
C PRO A 33 13.76 -11.63 4.52
N ILE A 34 12.64 -10.96 4.23
CA ILE A 34 12.13 -9.82 5.00
C ILE A 34 11.79 -10.26 6.42
N GLN A 35 11.10 -11.39 6.59
CA GLN A 35 10.76 -11.95 7.90
C GLN A 35 12.02 -12.35 8.68
N GLY A 36 13.05 -12.87 8.01
CA GLY A 36 14.35 -13.14 8.62
C GLY A 36 15.01 -11.89 9.21
N VAL A 37 15.01 -10.79 8.45
CA VAL A 37 15.55 -9.51 8.91
C VAL A 37 14.72 -8.92 10.04
N LEU A 38 13.38 -8.96 9.96
CA LEU A 38 12.50 -8.46 11.03
C LEU A 38 12.74 -9.15 12.37
N ARG A 39 13.04 -10.45 12.38
CA ARG A 39 13.31 -11.21 13.61
C ARG A 39 14.64 -10.87 14.26
N THR A 40 15.61 -10.37 13.50
CA THR A 40 17.02 -10.26 13.93
C THR A 40 17.54 -8.82 13.93
N ARG A 41 16.85 -7.90 13.26
CA ARG A 41 17.26 -6.50 13.08
C ARG A 41 16.06 -5.56 13.29
N SER A 42 16.01 -4.46 12.54
CA SER A 42 14.97 -3.43 12.63
C SER A 42 13.98 -3.51 11.47
N LEU A 43 12.82 -2.88 11.65
CA LEU A 43 11.82 -2.67 10.60
C LEU A 43 12.38 -1.89 9.41
N ALA A 44 13.21 -0.87 9.68
CA ALA A 44 13.86 -0.08 8.63
C ALA A 44 14.75 -0.97 7.73
N SER A 45 15.57 -1.84 8.32
CA SER A 45 16.40 -2.76 7.54
C SER A 45 15.58 -3.78 6.74
N ALA A 46 14.43 -4.21 7.27
CA ALA A 46 13.53 -5.09 6.52
C ALA A 46 12.82 -4.36 5.37
N ALA A 47 12.50 -3.07 5.54
CA ALA A 47 11.86 -2.23 4.53
C ALA A 47 12.74 -2.01 3.29
N GLU A 48 14.07 -2.04 3.45
CA GLU A 48 15.04 -1.98 2.35
C GLU A 48 14.94 -3.18 1.40
N LEU A 49 14.50 -4.34 1.90
CA LEU A 49 14.32 -5.56 1.12
C LEU A 49 12.99 -5.60 0.34
N VAL A 50 12.08 -4.65 0.58
CA VAL A 50 10.82 -4.58 -0.17
C VAL A 50 11.13 -4.25 -1.62
N THR A 51 10.64 -5.05 -2.56
CA THR A 51 10.91 -4.80 -3.99
C THR A 51 9.90 -3.81 -4.58
N PRO A 52 10.21 -3.17 -5.72
CA PRO A 52 9.23 -2.38 -6.46
C PRO A 52 7.96 -3.17 -6.81
N ARG A 53 8.07 -4.50 -6.99
CA ARG A 53 6.92 -5.37 -7.24
C ARG A 53 6.05 -5.54 -6.01
N MET A 54 6.65 -5.75 -4.83
CA MET A 54 5.93 -5.81 -3.56
C MET A 54 5.20 -4.49 -3.25
N LEU A 55 5.81 -3.35 -3.57
CA LEU A 55 5.19 -2.02 -3.41
C LEU A 55 3.85 -1.88 -4.15
N GLN A 56 3.64 -2.63 -5.24
CA GLN A 56 2.39 -2.59 -6.00
C GLN A 56 1.19 -3.19 -5.26
N ILE A 57 1.40 -3.85 -4.11
CA ILE A 57 0.32 -4.25 -3.21
C ILE A 57 -0.42 -3.02 -2.66
N GLY A 58 0.31 -1.93 -2.41
CA GLY A 58 -0.24 -0.67 -1.94
C GLY A 58 -0.52 0.30 -3.09
N VAL A 59 -1.26 1.36 -2.76
CA VAL A 59 -1.34 2.55 -3.60
C VAL A 59 -0.47 3.63 -2.96
N VAL A 60 0.51 4.13 -3.72
CA VAL A 60 1.42 5.19 -3.29
C VAL A 60 1.44 6.23 -4.39
N GLY A 61 1.32 7.50 -4.01
CA GLY A 61 1.36 8.61 -4.94
C GLY A 61 0.65 9.84 -4.41
N THR A 62 0.45 10.81 -5.30
CA THR A 62 -0.37 12.00 -5.10
C THR A 62 -1.84 11.70 -5.35
N SER A 63 -2.72 12.68 -5.08
CA SER A 63 -4.14 12.63 -5.48
C SER A 63 -4.30 12.31 -6.98
N ARG A 64 -3.48 12.90 -7.84
CA ARG A 64 -3.51 12.68 -9.30
C ARG A 64 -3.19 11.24 -9.70
N ASP A 65 -2.34 10.57 -8.93
CA ASP A 65 -2.00 9.16 -9.16
C ASP A 65 -3.09 8.23 -8.64
N LEU A 66 -3.82 8.68 -7.61
CA LEU A 66 -4.85 7.93 -6.92
C LEU A 66 -6.18 7.94 -7.69
N LEU A 67 -6.62 9.10 -8.19
CA LEU A 67 -7.94 9.28 -8.82
C LEU A 67 -8.24 8.28 -9.94
N PRO A 68 -7.35 8.03 -10.94
CA PRO A 68 -7.64 7.08 -12.00
C PRO A 68 -7.88 5.65 -11.51
N ARG A 69 -7.24 5.25 -10.41
CA ARG A 69 -7.44 3.92 -9.81
C ARG A 69 -8.79 3.85 -9.08
N LEU A 70 -9.16 4.92 -8.39
CA LEU A 70 -10.44 5.01 -7.70
C LEU A 70 -11.61 5.05 -8.71
N ASP A 71 -11.46 5.77 -9.82
CA ASP A 71 -12.43 5.79 -10.92
C ASP A 71 -12.71 4.39 -11.46
N GLN A 72 -11.67 3.57 -11.63
CA GLN A 72 -11.83 2.18 -12.07
C GLN A 72 -12.61 1.34 -11.06
N LEU A 73 -12.38 1.52 -9.75
CA LEU A 73 -13.11 0.81 -8.71
C LEU A 73 -14.58 1.21 -8.70
N VAL A 74 -14.87 2.51 -8.80
CA VAL A 74 -16.25 3.05 -8.87
C VAL A 74 -16.95 2.56 -10.14
N ALA A 75 -16.27 2.57 -11.29
CA ALA A 75 -16.81 2.03 -12.54
C ALA A 75 -17.11 0.52 -12.47
N GLN A 76 -16.41 -0.22 -11.61
CA GLN A 76 -16.68 -1.63 -11.30
C GLN A 76 -17.80 -1.82 -10.26
N GLY A 77 -18.44 -0.74 -9.80
CA GLY A 77 -19.57 -0.76 -8.88
C GLY A 77 -19.20 -0.60 -7.40
N ALA A 78 -17.97 -0.19 -7.07
CA ALA A 78 -17.62 0.11 -5.70
C ALA A 78 -18.42 1.33 -5.19
N THR A 79 -19.19 1.15 -4.11
CA THR A 79 -19.99 2.21 -3.46
C THR A 79 -19.35 2.72 -2.17
N HIS A 80 -18.29 2.06 -1.70
CA HIS A 80 -17.53 2.44 -0.52
C HIS A 80 -16.04 2.26 -0.77
N LEU A 81 -15.27 3.34 -0.65
CA LEU A 81 -13.82 3.34 -0.77
C LEU A 81 -13.21 3.56 0.61
N SER A 82 -12.50 2.55 1.11
CA SER A 82 -11.82 2.61 2.40
C SER A 82 -10.32 2.76 2.18
N PHE A 83 -9.71 3.77 2.80
CA PHE A 83 -8.29 4.02 2.75
C PHE A 83 -7.64 3.45 4.02
N GLY A 84 -6.78 2.44 3.84
CA GLY A 84 -6.11 1.76 4.94
C GLY A 84 -4.75 2.37 5.32
N PRO A 85 -4.16 1.96 6.46
CA PRO A 85 -2.81 2.36 6.85
C PRO A 85 -1.76 2.02 5.77
N PRO A 86 -0.72 2.85 5.60
CA PRO A 86 -0.36 3.97 6.47
C PRO A 86 -1.13 5.28 6.20
N LEU A 87 -2.01 5.33 5.19
CA LEU A 87 -2.63 6.54 4.62
C LEU A 87 -1.64 7.53 3.99
N GLY A 88 -0.58 7.86 4.69
CA GLY A 88 0.50 8.71 4.22
C GLY A 88 1.62 8.79 5.24
N PRO A 89 2.70 9.53 4.95
CA PRO A 89 3.77 9.77 5.91
C PRO A 89 3.32 10.66 7.07
N ASP A 90 2.37 11.55 6.83
CA ASP A 90 1.65 12.33 7.85
C ASP A 90 0.16 12.02 7.72
N LEU A 91 -0.46 11.62 8.83
CA LEU A 91 -1.85 11.18 8.86
C LEU A 91 -2.83 12.33 8.59
N PHE A 92 -2.59 13.49 9.20
CA PHE A 92 -3.48 14.64 9.07
C PHE A 92 -3.43 15.22 7.67
N GLU A 93 -2.23 15.31 7.09
CA GLU A 93 -2.06 15.78 5.73
C GLU A 93 -2.65 14.80 4.71
N ALA A 94 -2.49 13.49 4.93
CA ALA A 94 -3.15 12.49 4.08
C ALA A 94 -4.68 12.64 4.12
N ILE A 95 -5.27 12.80 5.31
CA ILE A 95 -6.72 13.03 5.47
C ILE A 95 -7.14 14.34 4.81
N ASN A 96 -6.34 15.41 4.93
CA ASN A 96 -6.60 16.70 4.31
C ASN A 96 -6.63 16.60 2.78
N ILE A 97 -5.65 15.92 2.18
CA ILE A 97 -5.61 15.65 0.73
C ILE A 97 -6.84 14.83 0.30
N LEU A 98 -7.17 13.76 1.03
CA LEU A 98 -8.36 12.96 0.74
C LEU A 98 -9.64 13.81 0.77
N GLY A 99 -9.79 14.67 1.77
CA GLY A 99 -10.96 15.54 1.92
C GLY A 99 -11.05 16.65 0.87
N ARG A 100 -9.92 17.24 0.47
CA ARG A 100 -9.88 18.41 -0.42
C ARG A 100 -9.76 18.08 -1.90
N GLU A 101 -9.12 16.97 -2.23
CA GLU A 101 -8.76 16.65 -3.62
C GLU A 101 -9.45 15.37 -4.12
N VAL A 102 -9.70 14.40 -3.23
CA VAL A 102 -10.27 13.11 -3.64
C VAL A 102 -11.78 13.09 -3.48
N LEU A 103 -12.29 13.45 -2.32
CA LEU A 103 -13.73 13.42 -2.05
C LEU A 103 -14.56 14.28 -3.03
N PRO A 104 -14.14 15.51 -3.41
CA PRO A 104 -14.91 16.32 -4.35
C PRO A 104 -14.99 15.75 -5.77
N HIS A 105 -14.07 14.87 -6.16
CA HIS A 105 -14.08 14.23 -7.49
C HIS A 105 -15.22 13.21 -7.65
N PHE A 106 -15.71 12.64 -6.55
CA PHE A 106 -16.78 11.62 -6.54
C PHE A 106 -18.13 12.13 -6.04
N LYS A 107 -18.27 13.46 -5.86
CA LYS A 107 -19.52 14.10 -5.45
C LYS A 107 -20.37 14.55 -6.63
#